data_AF-A0AAJ8DWT8-F1
#
_entry.id   AF-A0AAJ8DWT8-F1
#
_cell.length_a   1.000
_cell.length_b   1.000
_cell.length_c   1.000
_cell.angle_alpha   90.00
_cell.angle_beta   90.00
_cell.angle_gamma   90.00
#
_symmetry.space_group_name_H-M   'P 1'
#
loop_
_entity.id
_entity.type
_entity.pdbx_description
1 polymer ?
#
loop_
_entity_poly.entity_id
_entity_poly.type
_entity_poly.pdbx_seq_one_letter_code
_entity_poly.pdbx_strand_id
1 'polypeptide(L)'
;MQQVPAVEIDGITLSQSLAVIQYIDETRPGPRLLPADPKKRAQVRMISDLIASGIQPLQNLYVIQKIGAEKLQWAQHFIDRGFQALEPILKQTAGKYCVGDEISMADICLVPQVFNAERFKVDVGQYPTIKRLNQTLVEIEAFKVSHPSCQPDTPADLRA
;
A
#
# COMPACT_ATOMS: atom_id res chain seq x y z
N MET A 1 4.63 20.27 -0.47
CA MET A 1 4.08 19.57 0.71
C MET A 1 5.24 18.93 1.45
N GLN A 2 5.27 19.00 2.79
CA GLN A 2 6.31 18.37 3.61
C GLN A 2 5.93 16.91 3.90
N GLN A 3 6.16 16.03 2.92
CA GLN A 3 5.78 14.61 2.97
C GLN A 3 6.94 13.74 2.46
N VAL A 4 6.98 12.51 2.93
CA VAL A 4 7.81 11.42 2.38
C VAL A 4 6.92 10.45 1.60
N PRO A 5 7.45 9.73 0.58
CA PRO A 5 8.84 9.70 0.13
C PRO A 5 9.21 10.81 -0.87
N ALA A 6 10.51 11.08 -0.96
CA ALA A 6 11.17 11.74 -2.09
C ALA A 6 12.37 10.87 -2.51
N VAL A 7 12.54 10.64 -3.81
CA VAL A 7 13.58 9.77 -4.35
C VAL A 7 14.39 10.56 -5.37
N GLU A 8 15.71 10.62 -5.15
CA GLU A 8 16.66 11.11 -6.13
C GLU A 8 17.11 9.94 -7.00
N ILE A 9 16.90 10.04 -8.32
CA ILE A 9 17.16 8.97 -9.28
C ILE A 9 17.43 9.59 -10.65
N ASP A 10 18.41 9.09 -11.38
CA ASP A 10 18.76 9.53 -12.75
C ASP A 10 18.89 11.06 -12.94
N GLY A 11 19.40 11.76 -11.91
CA GLY A 11 19.59 13.21 -11.95
C GLY A 11 18.32 14.05 -11.73
N ILE A 12 17.20 13.43 -11.37
CA ILE A 12 15.95 14.10 -11.01
C ILE A 12 15.51 13.75 -9.58
N THR A 13 14.69 14.61 -8.99
CA THR A 13 14.02 14.33 -7.70
C THR A 13 12.54 14.09 -7.97
N LEU A 14 12.07 12.88 -7.65
CA LEU A 14 10.66 12.51 -7.75
C LEU A 14 10.02 12.48 -6.35
N SER A 15 8.82 13.03 -6.27
CA SER A 15 7.92 12.88 -5.12
C SER A 15 6.63 12.21 -5.59
N GLN A 16 5.75 11.83 -4.65
CA GLN A 16 4.56 10.99 -4.89
C GLN A 16 4.94 9.53 -5.17
N SER A 17 4.57 8.63 -4.25
CA SER A 17 4.96 7.22 -4.30
C SER A 17 4.52 6.52 -5.58
N LEU A 18 3.29 6.75 -6.05
CA LEU A 18 2.80 6.14 -7.30
C LEU A 18 3.56 6.63 -8.54
N ALA A 19 4.04 7.86 -8.55
CA ALA A 19 4.86 8.38 -9.66
C ALA A 19 6.26 7.74 -9.64
N VAL A 20 6.86 7.61 -8.44
CA VAL A 20 8.14 6.91 -8.25
C VAL A 20 8.05 5.45 -8.70
N ILE A 21 7.00 4.72 -8.28
CA ILE A 21 6.81 3.31 -8.66
C ILE A 21 6.69 3.16 -10.17
N GLN A 22 5.90 4.03 -10.83
CA GLN A 22 5.75 4.01 -12.28
C GLN A 22 7.05 4.34 -13.01
N TYR A 23 7.80 5.34 -12.55
CA TYR A 23 9.09 5.67 -13.14
C TYR A 23 10.05 4.47 -13.06
N ILE A 24 10.10 3.78 -11.93
CA ILE A 24 10.91 2.56 -11.78
C ILE A 24 10.46 1.48 -12.76
N ASP A 25 9.16 1.21 -12.87
CA ASP A 25 8.59 0.23 -13.81
C ASP A 25 8.91 0.55 -15.28
N GLU A 26 8.95 1.84 -15.64
CA GLU A 26 9.25 2.32 -16.99
C GLU A 26 10.74 2.23 -17.36
N THR A 27 11.63 2.31 -16.37
CA THR A 27 13.08 2.55 -16.61
C THR A 27 13.98 1.43 -16.14
N ARG A 28 13.56 0.59 -15.19
CA ARG A 28 14.38 -0.52 -14.67
C ARG A 28 13.99 -1.83 -15.33
N PRO A 29 14.96 -2.63 -15.80
CA PRO A 29 14.67 -4.00 -16.20
C PRO A 29 14.26 -4.82 -14.98
N GLY A 30 13.31 -5.74 -15.14
CA GLY A 30 12.88 -6.62 -14.05
C GLY A 30 11.42 -7.07 -14.18
N PRO A 31 10.86 -7.66 -13.11
CA PRO A 31 9.44 -7.95 -13.02
C PRO A 31 8.62 -6.68 -13.24
N ARG A 32 7.58 -6.75 -14.08
CA ARG A 32 6.70 -5.62 -14.32
C ARG A 32 5.76 -5.42 -13.14
N LEU A 33 5.65 -4.18 -12.66
CA LEU A 33 4.71 -3.74 -11.64
C LEU A 33 3.36 -3.32 -12.25
N LEU A 34 3.34 -3.05 -13.56
CA LEU A 34 2.14 -2.85 -14.35
C LEU A 34 2.07 -3.88 -15.49
N PRO A 35 0.97 -4.66 -15.61
CA PRO A 35 0.84 -5.65 -16.67
C PRO A 35 0.70 -4.99 -18.05
N ALA A 36 1.11 -5.72 -19.09
CA ALA A 36 1.01 -5.25 -20.48
C ALA A 36 -0.45 -5.12 -20.95
N ASP A 37 -1.35 -6.00 -20.49
CA ASP A 37 -2.78 -5.93 -20.80
C ASP A 37 -3.38 -4.62 -20.24
N PRO A 38 -3.89 -3.72 -21.10
CA PRO A 38 -4.46 -2.45 -20.66
C PRO A 38 -5.60 -2.60 -19.65
N LYS A 39 -6.41 -3.66 -19.73
CA LYS A 39 -7.53 -3.90 -18.81
C LYS A 39 -7.02 -4.26 -17.42
N LYS A 40 -6.09 -5.19 -17.32
CA LYS A 40 -5.44 -5.54 -16.04
C LYS A 40 -4.67 -4.35 -15.48
N ARG A 41 -4.01 -3.57 -16.33
CA ARG A 41 -3.28 -2.36 -15.91
C ARG A 41 -4.21 -1.30 -15.32
N ALA A 42 -5.40 -1.15 -15.89
CA ALA A 42 -6.43 -0.27 -15.33
C ALA A 42 -6.92 -0.78 -13.96
N GLN A 43 -7.09 -2.10 -13.77
CA GLN A 43 -7.45 -2.68 -12.47
C GLN A 43 -6.37 -2.45 -11.41
N VAL A 44 -5.09 -2.65 -11.76
CA VAL A 44 -3.95 -2.37 -10.87
C VAL A 44 -3.95 -0.92 -10.43
N ARG A 45 -4.10 0.03 -11.37
CA ARG A 45 -4.16 1.46 -11.07
C ARG A 45 -5.36 1.81 -10.19
N MET A 46 -6.55 1.30 -10.52
CA MET A 46 -7.76 1.53 -9.74
C MET A 46 -7.61 1.11 -8.27
N ILE A 47 -7.02 -0.06 -8.01
CA ILE A 47 -6.77 -0.52 -6.64
C ILE A 47 -5.70 0.35 -5.95
N SER A 48 -4.62 0.66 -6.67
CA SER A 48 -3.53 1.49 -6.15
C SER A 48 -4.04 2.88 -5.76
N ASP A 49 -4.86 3.51 -6.61
CA ASP A 49 -5.43 4.83 -6.40
C ASP A 49 -6.50 4.82 -5.29
N LEU A 50 -7.31 3.75 -5.21
CA LEU A 50 -8.25 3.58 -4.09
C LEU A 50 -7.50 3.65 -2.77
N ILE A 51 -6.35 2.96 -2.65
CA ILE A 51 -5.53 2.99 -1.45
C ILE A 51 -4.83 4.35 -1.28
N ALA A 52 -4.03 4.77 -2.26
CA ALA A 52 -3.12 5.90 -2.16
C ALA A 52 -3.83 7.26 -2.17
N SER A 53 -5.02 7.35 -2.76
CA SER A 53 -5.82 8.58 -2.82
C SER A 53 -7.07 8.50 -1.95
N GLY A 54 -7.73 7.34 -1.90
CA GLY A 54 -9.02 7.17 -1.23
C GLY A 54 -8.94 6.78 0.24
N ILE A 55 -7.82 6.20 0.71
CA ILE A 55 -7.65 5.77 2.11
C ILE A 55 -6.49 6.51 2.77
N GLN A 56 -5.28 6.38 2.23
CA GLN A 56 -4.04 6.81 2.88
C GLN A 56 -4.04 8.28 3.29
N PRO A 57 -4.46 9.24 2.43
CA PRO A 57 -4.38 10.66 2.77
C PRO A 57 -5.25 11.02 3.97
N LEU A 58 -6.35 10.31 4.19
CA LEU A 58 -7.31 10.58 5.27
C LEU A 58 -6.79 10.14 6.64
N GLN A 59 -5.93 9.11 6.67
CA GLN A 59 -5.30 8.60 7.89
C GLN A 59 -3.83 9.05 8.05
N ASN A 60 -3.32 9.88 7.12
CA ASN A 60 -1.98 10.43 7.18
C ASN A 60 -1.74 11.20 8.50
N LEU A 61 -0.52 11.11 9.04
CA LEU A 61 -0.10 11.74 10.29
C LEU A 61 -0.50 13.22 10.37
N TYR A 62 -0.26 13.99 9.32
CA TYR A 62 -0.58 15.42 9.29
C TYR A 62 -2.09 15.67 9.46
N VAL A 63 -2.92 14.83 8.83
CA VAL A 63 -4.39 14.95 8.89
C VAL A 63 -4.89 14.53 10.27
N ILE A 64 -4.48 13.36 10.76
CA ILE A 64 -4.99 12.85 12.05
C ILE A 64 -4.52 13.69 13.24
N GLN A 65 -3.37 14.37 13.14
CA GLN A 65 -2.94 15.35 14.15
C GLN A 65 -3.90 16.55 14.24
N LYS A 66 -4.53 16.97 13.13
CA LYS A 66 -5.54 18.03 13.12
C LYS A 66 -6.88 17.59 13.71
N ILE A 67 -7.20 16.29 13.63
CA ILE A 67 -8.41 15.71 14.25
C ILE A 67 -8.30 15.70 15.78
N GLY A 68 -7.09 15.53 16.34
CA GLY A 68 -6.87 15.60 17.78
C GLY A 68 -7.31 14.33 18.51
N ALA A 69 -8.22 14.46 19.49
CA ALA A 69 -8.59 13.36 20.38
C ALA A 69 -9.24 12.16 19.65
N GLU A 70 -9.97 12.43 18.56
CA GLU A 70 -10.71 11.41 17.79
C GLU A 70 -9.85 10.76 16.69
N LYS A 71 -8.54 11.03 16.64
CA LYS A 71 -7.63 10.55 15.59
C LYS A 71 -7.69 9.04 15.32
N LEU A 72 -7.88 8.23 16.37
CA LEU A 72 -7.94 6.78 16.24
C LEU A 72 -9.25 6.35 15.56
N GLN A 73 -10.38 6.87 16.03
CA GLN A 73 -11.70 6.57 15.47
C GLN A 73 -11.80 7.05 14.02
N TRP A 74 -11.21 8.22 13.72
CA TRP A 74 -11.11 8.74 12.37
C TRP A 74 -10.33 7.81 11.44
N ALA A 75 -9.12 7.39 11.85
CA ALA A 75 -8.31 6.47 11.06
C ALA A 75 -9.03 5.14 10.84
N GLN A 76 -9.61 4.56 11.89
CA GLN A 76 -10.40 3.33 11.82
C GLN A 76 -11.56 3.46 10.83
N HIS A 77 -12.35 4.53 10.93
CA HIS A 77 -13.49 4.76 10.05
C HIS A 77 -13.10 4.78 8.57
N PHE A 78 -12.07 5.55 8.20
CA PHE A 78 -11.67 5.68 6.80
C PHE A 78 -10.95 4.43 6.26
N ILE A 79 -10.22 3.71 7.12
CA ILE A 79 -9.65 2.42 6.75
C ILE A 79 -10.75 1.39 6.51
N ASP A 80 -11.70 1.25 7.45
CA ASP A 80 -12.81 0.32 7.31
C ASP A 80 -13.65 0.62 6.08
N ARG A 81 -14.03 1.89 5.87
CA ARG A 81 -14.76 2.32 4.68
C ARG A 81 -14.00 1.97 3.39
N GLY A 82 -12.68 2.18 3.38
CA GLY A 82 -11.81 1.85 2.26
C GLY A 82 -11.74 0.35 2.00
N PHE A 83 -11.57 -0.46 3.05
CA PHE A 83 -11.48 -1.91 2.95
C PHE A 83 -12.82 -2.55 2.57
N GLN A 84 -13.95 -2.00 3.04
CA GLN A 84 -15.29 -2.40 2.58
C GLN A 84 -15.48 -2.18 1.08
N ALA A 85 -14.88 -1.13 0.50
CA ALA A 85 -14.91 -0.90 -0.94
C ALA A 85 -13.90 -1.77 -1.70
N LEU A 86 -12.71 -1.99 -1.13
CA LEU A 86 -11.61 -2.72 -1.77
C LEU A 86 -11.84 -4.24 -1.79
N GLU A 87 -12.35 -4.83 -0.71
CA GLU A 87 -12.59 -6.27 -0.58
C GLU A 87 -13.42 -6.87 -1.74
N PRO A 88 -14.59 -6.33 -2.15
CA PRO A 88 -15.34 -6.87 -3.28
C PRO A 88 -14.63 -6.69 -4.63
N ILE A 89 -13.81 -5.65 -4.80
CA ILE A 89 -12.97 -5.49 -6.01
C ILE A 89 -11.95 -6.62 -6.07
N LEU A 90 -11.24 -6.86 -4.97
CA LEU A 90 -10.23 -7.92 -4.89
C LEU A 90 -10.83 -9.31 -5.07
N LYS A 91 -12.06 -9.56 -4.61
CA LYS A 91 -12.77 -10.82 -4.91
C LYS A 91 -12.92 -11.10 -6.41
N GLN A 92 -12.95 -10.05 -7.25
CA GLN A 92 -13.10 -10.19 -8.70
C GLN A 92 -11.74 -10.20 -9.43
N THR A 93 -10.74 -9.49 -8.91
CA THR A 93 -9.47 -9.29 -9.62
C THR A 93 -8.36 -10.23 -9.14
N ALA A 94 -8.42 -10.68 -7.89
CA ALA A 94 -7.31 -11.39 -7.26
C ALA A 94 -7.18 -12.83 -7.75
N GLY A 95 -5.95 -13.22 -8.07
CA GLY A 95 -5.51 -14.60 -8.13
C GLY A 95 -4.64 -14.88 -6.90
N LYS A 96 -3.38 -15.27 -7.13
CA LYS A 96 -2.35 -15.33 -6.09
C LYS A 96 -2.14 -13.96 -5.43
N TYR A 97 -2.19 -12.88 -6.20
CA TYR A 97 -1.97 -11.49 -5.78
C TYR A 97 -3.19 -10.61 -6.11
N CYS A 98 -3.12 -9.29 -5.90
CA CYS A 98 -4.26 -8.37 -6.04
C CYS A 98 -4.91 -8.40 -7.43
N VAL A 99 -4.11 -8.60 -8.48
CA VAL A 99 -4.58 -8.72 -9.86
C VAL A 99 -3.90 -9.92 -10.54
N GLY A 100 -4.60 -11.06 -10.57
CA GLY A 100 -4.04 -12.31 -11.09
C GLY A 100 -2.89 -12.86 -10.25
N ASP A 101 -1.87 -13.41 -10.92
CA ASP A 101 -0.84 -14.23 -10.27
C ASP A 101 0.57 -13.61 -10.30
N GLU A 102 0.70 -12.36 -10.76
CA GLU A 102 1.95 -11.60 -10.76
C GLU A 102 1.86 -10.41 -9.79
N ILE A 103 2.97 -10.12 -9.08
CA ILE A 103 3.03 -8.98 -8.16
C ILE A 103 2.92 -7.70 -8.96
N SER A 104 2.12 -6.75 -8.47
CA SER A 104 1.85 -5.48 -9.13
C SER A 104 1.95 -4.30 -8.16
N MET A 105 1.83 -3.08 -8.69
CA MET A 105 1.73 -1.86 -7.90
C MET A 105 0.59 -1.91 -6.87
N ALA A 106 -0.49 -2.64 -7.15
CA ALA A 106 -1.61 -2.80 -6.21
C ALA A 106 -1.16 -3.53 -4.92
N ASP A 107 -0.31 -4.54 -5.05
CA ASP A 107 0.23 -5.30 -3.93
C ASP A 107 1.20 -4.46 -3.09
N ILE A 108 2.02 -3.65 -3.77
CA ILE A 108 2.94 -2.69 -3.15
C ILE A 108 2.15 -1.64 -2.33
N CYS A 109 0.95 -1.26 -2.77
CA CYS A 109 0.07 -0.38 -2.00
C CYS A 109 -0.67 -1.10 -0.88
N LEU A 110 -1.06 -2.36 -1.08
CA LEU A 110 -1.87 -3.13 -0.13
C LEU A 110 -1.12 -3.39 1.17
N VAL A 111 0.11 -3.92 1.11
CA VAL A 111 0.85 -4.37 2.31
C VAL A 111 1.05 -3.23 3.33
N PRO A 112 1.56 -2.03 2.95
CA PRO A 112 1.68 -0.92 3.90
C PRO A 112 0.34 -0.42 4.43
N GLN A 113 -0.74 -0.54 3.64
CA GLN A 113 -2.06 -0.11 4.08
C GLN A 113 -2.68 -1.10 5.08
N VAL A 114 -2.41 -2.41 4.95
CA VAL A 114 -2.79 -3.41 5.95
C VAL A 114 -1.98 -3.22 7.23
N PHE A 115 -0.68 -2.94 7.13
CA PHE A 115 0.14 -2.56 8.30
C PHE A 115 -0.45 -1.34 9.03
N ASN A 116 -0.91 -0.30 8.32
CA ASN A 116 -1.59 0.83 8.93
C ASN A 116 -2.91 0.42 9.61
N ALA A 117 -3.70 -0.45 8.99
CA ALA A 117 -4.94 -0.96 9.57
C ALA A 117 -4.69 -1.65 10.92
N GLU A 118 -3.70 -2.53 10.98
CA GLU A 118 -3.29 -3.23 12.20
C GLU A 118 -2.77 -2.25 13.26
N ARG A 119 -1.94 -1.27 12.86
CA ARG A 119 -1.45 -0.19 13.74
C ARG A 119 -2.59 0.61 14.37
N PHE A 120 -3.67 0.85 13.62
CA PHE A 120 -4.87 1.53 14.11
C PHE A 120 -5.92 0.57 14.71
N LYS A 121 -5.55 -0.70 14.95
CA LYS A 121 -6.41 -1.73 15.58
C LYS A 121 -7.70 -2.02 14.81
N VAL A 122 -7.69 -1.87 13.49
CA VAL A 122 -8.77 -2.34 12.62
C VAL A 122 -8.69 -3.86 12.52
N ASP A 123 -9.82 -4.55 12.68
CA ASP A 123 -9.87 -6.01 12.52
C ASP A 123 -9.89 -6.39 11.03
N VAL A 124 -8.69 -6.68 10.51
CA VAL A 124 -8.50 -7.15 9.13
C VAL A 124 -9.15 -8.52 8.88
N GLY A 125 -9.53 -9.27 9.93
CA GLY A 125 -10.28 -10.51 9.84
C GLY A 125 -11.63 -10.38 9.15
N GLN A 126 -12.22 -9.19 9.14
CA GLN A 126 -13.48 -8.89 8.43
C GLN A 126 -13.32 -8.88 6.89
N TYR A 127 -12.07 -8.80 6.39
CA TYR A 127 -11.75 -8.67 4.97
C TYR A 127 -10.89 -9.88 4.52
N PRO A 128 -11.50 -11.05 4.28
CA PRO A 128 -10.76 -12.30 4.09
C PRO A 128 -9.86 -12.31 2.86
N THR A 129 -10.23 -11.60 1.78
CA THR A 129 -9.40 -11.51 0.57
C THR A 129 -8.19 -10.64 0.83
N ILE A 130 -8.39 -9.45 1.42
CA ILE A 130 -7.29 -8.57 1.86
C ILE A 130 -6.34 -9.32 2.79
N LYS A 131 -6.88 -10.02 3.80
CA LYS A 131 -6.08 -10.80 4.77
C LYS A 131 -5.24 -11.86 4.08
N ARG A 132 -5.84 -12.68 3.21
CA ARG A 132 -5.14 -13.74 2.45
C ARG A 132 -4.01 -13.15 1.59
N LEU A 133 -4.30 -12.06 0.87
CA LEU A 133 -3.33 -11.39 0.01
C LEU A 133 -2.15 -10.87 0.84
N ASN A 134 -2.42 -10.17 1.94
CA ASN A 134 -1.37 -9.67 2.83
C ASN A 134 -0.50 -10.81 3.37
N GLN A 135 -1.12 -11.87 3.91
CA GLN A 135 -0.39 -13.06 4.41
C GLN A 135 0.49 -13.71 3.34
N THR A 136 0.05 -13.68 2.08
CA THR A 136 0.84 -14.22 0.95
C THR A 136 2.01 -13.31 0.60
N LEU A 137 1.79 -11.99 0.59
CA LEU A 137 2.77 -10.98 0.16
C LEU A 137 3.88 -10.79 1.19
N VAL A 138 3.56 -10.77 2.49
CA VAL A 138 4.56 -10.58 3.56
C VAL A 138 5.56 -11.73 3.68
N GLU A 139 5.28 -12.87 3.05
CA GLU A 139 6.24 -13.99 2.99
C GLU A 139 7.35 -13.80 1.94
N ILE A 140 7.16 -12.88 1.01
CA ILE A 140 8.10 -12.62 -0.09
C ILE A 140 9.25 -11.75 0.42
N GLU A 141 10.47 -12.12 0.07
CA GLU A 141 11.70 -11.49 0.57
C GLU A 141 11.71 -9.97 0.37
N ALA A 142 11.28 -9.48 -0.79
CA ALA A 142 11.20 -8.05 -1.08
C ALA A 142 10.33 -7.28 -0.06
N PHE A 143 9.22 -7.88 0.41
CA PHE A 143 8.39 -7.28 1.44
C PHE A 143 9.03 -7.40 2.83
N LYS A 144 9.71 -8.51 3.14
CA LYS A 144 10.43 -8.72 4.41
C LYS A 144 11.55 -7.71 4.63
N VAL A 145 12.42 -7.52 3.64
CA VAL A 145 13.55 -6.56 3.74
C VAL A 145 13.07 -5.10 3.74
N SER A 146 11.91 -4.83 3.13
CA SER A 146 11.28 -3.51 3.14
C SER A 146 10.41 -3.24 4.38
N HIS A 147 10.28 -4.22 5.28
CA HIS A 147 9.41 -4.09 6.45
C HIS A 147 9.87 -2.93 7.35
N PRO A 148 8.96 -2.16 7.98
CA PRO A 148 9.33 -1.04 8.84
C PRO A 148 10.22 -1.39 10.04
N SER A 149 10.27 -2.65 10.46
CA SER A 149 11.15 -3.12 11.55
C SER A 149 12.59 -3.41 11.09
N CYS A 150 12.85 -3.36 9.78
CA CYS A 150 14.12 -3.73 9.16
C CYS A 150 14.84 -2.50 8.56
N GLN A 151 14.43 -1.29 8.93
CA GLN A 151 14.96 -0.06 8.35
C GLN A 151 16.06 0.55 9.23
N PRO A 152 16.99 1.35 8.65
CA PRO A 152 18.08 1.96 9.41
C PRO A 152 17.60 2.82 10.59
N ASP A 153 16.45 3.47 10.44
CA ASP A 153 15.83 4.37 11.42
C ASP A 153 14.82 3.69 12.35
N THR A 154 14.61 2.37 12.22
CA THR A 154 13.73 1.64 13.15
C THR A 154 14.27 1.79 14.59
N PRO A 155 13.45 2.30 15.53
CA PRO A 155 13.79 2.34 16.95
C PRO A 155 14.21 0.96 17.46
N ALA A 156 15.21 0.91 18.35
CA ALA A 156 15.81 -0.35 18.78
C ALA A 156 14.81 -1.35 19.40
N ASP A 157 13.77 -0.85 20.07
CA ASP A 157 12.69 -1.64 20.66
C ASP A 157 11.66 -2.18 19.66
N LEU A 158 11.70 -1.70 18.41
CA LEU A 158 10.81 -2.12 17.32
C LEU A 158 11.53 -2.88 16.20
N ARG A 159 12.84 -3.17 16.35
CA ARG A 159 13.61 -3.95 15.38
C ARG A 159 13.24 -5.44 15.46
N ALA A 160 13.17 -6.09 14.30
CA ALA A 160 12.97 -7.53 14.19
C ALA A 160 14.26 -8.31 14.49
#